data_AF-A0A536G0H3-F1
#
_entry.id   AF-A0A536G0H3-F1
#
_cell.length_a   1.000
_cell.length_b   1.000
_cell.length_c   1.000
_cell.angle_alpha   90.00
_cell.angle_beta   90.00
_cell.angle_gamma   90.00
#
_symmetry.space_group_name_H-M   'P 1'
#
loop_
_entity.id
_entity.type
_entity.pdbx_description
1 polymer ?
#
loop_
_entity_poly.entity_id
_entity_poly.type
_entity_poly.pdbx_seq_one_letter_code
_entity_poly.pdbx_strand_id
1 'polypeptide(L)'
;HVGSKGVVSVAGGKLTTHRQIARDVLRRLPGKPPELRHDSLPGAGPLPPRPEALEADVWTHLTHLYGSEADRVLAYPGAAERIHPEGPDVWGQVPYAAEQEWALTPDDITRRRTTLDIRGLTTPTIRERITTLLAGRVSR
;
A
#
# COMPACT_ATOMS: atom_id res chain seq x y z
N HIS A 1 25.05 -6.84 -12.98
CA HIS A 1 26.50 -6.59 -13.24
C HIS A 1 27.10 -5.94 -11.99
N VAL A 2 28.36 -6.23 -11.65
CA VAL A 2 29.07 -5.52 -10.56
C VAL A 2 30.16 -4.67 -11.20
N GLY A 3 30.02 -3.35 -11.08
CA GLY A 3 30.97 -2.40 -11.64
C GLY A 3 32.27 -2.32 -10.84
N SER A 4 33.31 -1.71 -11.41
CA SER A 4 34.65 -1.57 -10.81
C SER A 4 34.68 -0.84 -9.46
N LYS A 5 33.64 -0.05 -9.15
CA LYS A 5 33.45 0.62 -7.85
C LYS A 5 32.57 -0.15 -6.86
N GLY A 6 32.27 -1.42 -7.13
CA GLY A 6 31.43 -2.26 -6.25
C GLY A 6 29.92 -2.04 -6.38
N VAL A 7 29.47 -1.24 -7.35
CA VAL A 7 28.03 -1.00 -7.61
C VAL A 7 27.41 -2.21 -8.27
N VAL A 8 26.33 -2.75 -7.69
CA VAL A 8 25.53 -3.83 -8.30
C VAL A 8 24.38 -3.21 -9.10
N SER A 9 24.38 -3.41 -10.42
CA SER A 9 23.31 -2.95 -11.31
C SER A 9 22.38 -4.10 -11.69
N VAL A 10 21.07 -3.86 -11.55
CA VAL A 10 19.97 -4.70 -12.03
C VAL A 10 19.34 -4.01 -13.24
N ALA A 11 19.33 -4.68 -14.38
CA ALA A 11 18.68 -4.19 -15.60
C ALA A 11 17.63 -5.19 -16.06
N GLY A 12 16.43 -4.69 -16.38
CA GLY A 12 15.27 -5.54 -16.66
C GLY A 12 14.73 -6.25 -15.41
N GLY A 13 14.06 -7.37 -15.64
CA GLY A 13 13.37 -8.14 -14.60
C GLY A 13 11.85 -8.08 -14.77
N LYS A 14 11.18 -9.16 -14.36
CA LYS A 14 9.72 -9.26 -14.35
C LYS A 14 9.26 -9.26 -12.89
N LEU A 15 8.01 -8.85 -12.65
CA LEU A 15 7.42 -8.94 -11.31
C LEU A 15 7.48 -10.37 -10.76
N THR A 16 7.28 -11.39 -11.61
CA THR A 16 7.36 -12.80 -11.23
C THR A 16 8.76 -13.26 -10.82
N THR A 17 9.82 -12.56 -11.24
CA THR A 17 11.21 -12.92 -10.93
C THR A 17 11.85 -12.01 -9.88
N HIS A 18 11.12 -11.03 -9.33
CA HIS A 18 11.69 -10.02 -8.43
C HIS A 18 12.41 -10.62 -7.20
N ARG A 19 11.82 -11.65 -6.54
CA ARG A 19 12.43 -12.28 -5.35
C ARG A 19 13.73 -13.02 -5.69
N GLN A 20 13.80 -13.64 -6.85
CA GLN A 20 15.02 -14.31 -7.33
C GLN A 20 16.09 -13.28 -7.67
N ILE A 21 15.72 -12.18 -8.34
CA ILE A 21 16.62 -11.08 -8.64
C ILE A 21 17.18 -10.47 -7.34
N ALA A 22 16.34 -10.24 -6.33
CA ALA A 22 16.78 -9.74 -5.03
C ALA A 22 17.79 -10.68 -4.35
N ARG A 23 17.53 -12.00 -4.35
CA ARG A 23 18.46 -13.03 -3.85
C ARG A 23 19.81 -12.98 -4.56
N ASP A 24 19.77 -12.84 -5.88
CA ASP A 24 20.94 -12.73 -6.73
C ASP A 24 21.76 -11.46 -6.43
N VAL A 25 21.10 -10.34 -6.14
CA VAL A 25 21.76 -9.10 -5.71
C VAL A 25 22.41 -9.27 -4.35
N LEU A 26 21.69 -9.81 -3.35
CA LEU A 26 22.21 -9.99 -2.00
C LEU A 26 23.46 -10.88 -1.96
N ARG A 27 23.55 -11.91 -2.81
CA ARG A 27 24.75 -12.76 -2.95
C ARG A 27 25.98 -12.03 -3.51
N ARG A 28 25.81 -10.85 -4.11
CA ARG A 28 26.89 -10.04 -4.69
C ARG A 28 27.35 -8.91 -3.77
N LEU A 29 26.62 -8.64 -2.69
CA LEU A 29 27.00 -7.64 -1.70
C LEU A 29 28.06 -8.21 -0.74
N PRO A 30 28.99 -7.37 -0.24
CA PRO A 30 29.95 -7.80 0.75
C PRO A 30 29.25 -8.19 2.07
N GLY A 31 29.81 -9.18 2.77
CA GLY A 31 29.27 -9.70 4.02
C GLY A 31 28.38 -10.94 3.85
N LYS A 32 27.94 -11.52 4.97
CA LYS A 32 27.00 -12.63 4.95
C LYS A 32 25.62 -12.08 4.55
N PRO A 33 24.99 -12.57 3.47
CA PRO A 33 23.66 -12.13 3.10
C PRO A 33 22.70 -12.44 4.26
N PRO A 34 21.75 -11.53 4.56
CA PRO A 34 20.77 -11.78 5.61
C PRO A 34 20.02 -13.07 5.29
N GLU A 35 19.70 -13.83 6.33
CA GLU A 35 18.83 -14.98 6.18
C GLU A 35 17.46 -14.45 5.72
N LEU A 36 17.12 -14.77 4.47
CA LEU A 36 15.84 -14.39 3.90
C LEU A 36 14.78 -15.20 4.59
N ARG A 37 14.10 -14.57 5.54
CA ARG A 37 12.99 -15.19 6.21
C ARG A 37 11.95 -15.63 5.18
N HIS A 38 11.41 -16.81 5.42
CA HIS A 38 10.24 -17.33 4.70
C HIS A 38 8.94 -16.76 5.27
N ASP A 39 9.04 -15.70 6.07
CA ASP A 39 7.90 -15.02 6.66
C ASP A 39 6.95 -14.53 5.56
N SER A 40 5.67 -14.71 5.82
CA SER A 40 4.60 -14.12 5.03
C SER A 40 4.81 -12.61 4.89
N LEU A 41 4.50 -12.06 3.71
CA LEU A 41 4.56 -10.61 3.49
C LEU A 41 3.55 -9.90 4.41
N PRO A 42 3.73 -8.59 4.71
CA PRO A 42 2.71 -7.82 5.40
C PRO A 42 1.34 -7.96 4.75
N GLY A 43 0.29 -8.03 5.56
CA GLY A 43 -1.07 -8.33 5.10
C GLY A 43 -1.36 -9.80 4.80
N ALA A 44 -0.37 -10.69 4.76
CA ALA A 44 -0.63 -12.12 4.59
C ALA A 44 -0.86 -12.81 5.95
N GLY A 45 -1.97 -13.52 6.05
CA GLY A 45 -2.38 -14.22 7.27
C GLY A 45 -3.89 -14.49 7.27
N PRO A 46 -4.43 -15.01 8.39
CA PRO A 46 -5.87 -15.13 8.58
C PRO A 46 -6.53 -13.76 8.43
N LEU A 47 -7.65 -13.71 7.71
CA LEU A 47 -8.42 -12.48 7.57
C LEU A 47 -9.17 -12.18 8.88
N PRO A 48 -9.22 -10.91 9.32
CA PRO A 48 -10.10 -10.51 10.41
C PRO A 48 -11.58 -10.78 10.06
N PRO A 49 -12.47 -10.86 11.07
CA PRO A 49 -13.90 -10.94 10.82
C PRO A 49 -14.41 -9.60 10.25
N ARG A 50 -15.43 -9.67 9.39
CA ARG A 50 -16.10 -8.46 8.86
C ARG A 50 -16.83 -7.72 9.99
N PRO A 51 -16.62 -6.40 10.17
CA PRO A 51 -17.46 -5.60 11.05
C PRO A 51 -18.92 -5.60 10.57
N GLU A 52 -19.88 -5.86 11.48
CA GLU A 52 -21.29 -6.05 11.11
C GLU A 52 -21.88 -4.86 10.35
N ALA A 53 -21.58 -3.65 10.80
CA ALA A 53 -22.07 -2.38 10.23
C ALA A 53 -21.38 -1.97 8.92
N LEU A 54 -20.38 -2.72 8.44
CA LEU A 54 -19.65 -2.39 7.21
C LEU A 54 -20.23 -3.14 6.02
N GLU A 55 -20.50 -2.41 4.94
CA GLU A 55 -20.95 -2.98 3.67
C GLU A 55 -20.00 -4.10 3.18
N ALA A 56 -20.59 -5.16 2.62
CA ALA A 56 -19.84 -6.37 2.25
C ALA A 56 -18.81 -6.11 1.13
N ASP A 57 -19.14 -5.26 0.15
CA ASP A 57 -18.24 -4.91 -0.95
C ASP A 57 -17.02 -4.12 -0.47
N VAL A 58 -17.20 -3.19 0.47
CA VAL A 58 -16.11 -2.45 1.12
C VAL A 58 -15.21 -3.43 1.87
N TRP A 59 -15.79 -4.38 2.61
CA TRP A 59 -14.97 -5.36 3.33
C TRP A 59 -14.18 -6.28 2.40
N THR A 60 -14.81 -6.79 1.33
CA THR A 60 -14.12 -7.59 0.32
C THR A 60 -12.99 -6.79 -0.33
N HIS A 61 -13.21 -5.50 -0.62
CA HIS A 61 -12.19 -4.63 -1.18
C HIS A 61 -11.02 -4.41 -0.21
N LEU A 62 -11.28 -4.08 1.05
CA LEU A 62 -10.24 -3.87 2.05
C LEU A 62 -9.43 -5.14 2.32
N THR A 63 -10.09 -6.29 2.47
CA THR A 63 -9.38 -7.56 2.66
C THR A 63 -8.63 -8.02 1.41
N HIS A 64 -9.07 -7.64 0.22
CA HIS A 64 -8.32 -7.90 -1.02
C HIS A 64 -7.03 -7.08 -1.11
N LEU A 65 -7.07 -5.81 -0.67
CA LEU A 65 -5.91 -4.91 -0.74
C LEU A 65 -4.95 -5.07 0.45
N TYR A 66 -5.49 -5.20 1.66
CA TYR A 66 -4.72 -5.14 2.92
C TYR A 66 -4.66 -6.48 3.65
N GLY A 67 -5.43 -7.49 3.21
CA GLY A 67 -5.43 -8.83 3.80
C GLY A 67 -5.72 -8.80 5.30
N SER A 68 -4.81 -9.37 6.08
CA SER A 68 -4.89 -9.43 7.55
C SER A 68 -4.80 -8.07 8.24
N GLU A 69 -4.47 -6.99 7.52
CA GLU A 69 -4.37 -5.63 8.07
C GLU A 69 -5.61 -4.76 7.76
N ALA A 70 -6.66 -5.34 7.17
CA ALA A 70 -7.86 -4.60 6.77
C ALA A 70 -8.58 -3.89 7.93
N ASP A 71 -8.52 -4.44 9.14
CA ASP A 71 -9.07 -3.82 10.36
C ASP A 71 -8.28 -2.59 10.80
N ARG A 72 -6.96 -2.55 10.58
CA ARG A 72 -6.10 -1.40 10.88
C ARG A 72 -6.49 -0.17 10.05
N VAL A 73 -6.95 -0.37 8.81
CA VAL A 73 -7.50 0.72 7.97
C VAL A 73 -8.77 1.32 8.59
N LEU A 74 -9.57 0.51 9.27
CA LEU A 74 -10.82 0.92 9.90
C LEU A 74 -10.64 1.53 11.30
N ALA A 75 -9.42 1.51 11.85
CA ALA A 75 -9.12 2.08 13.16
C ALA A 75 -9.10 3.62 13.18
N TYR A 76 -9.12 4.27 12.00
CA TYR A 76 -9.10 5.73 11.90
C TYR A 76 -10.50 6.36 12.09
N PRO A 77 -10.60 7.61 12.61
CA PRO A 77 -11.88 8.31 12.70
C PRO A 77 -12.55 8.48 11.33
N GLY A 78 -13.83 8.11 11.24
CA GLY A 78 -14.59 8.19 9.98
C GLY A 78 -14.13 7.20 8.90
N ALA A 79 -13.30 6.20 9.25
CA ALA A 79 -12.61 5.36 8.27
C ALA A 79 -13.52 4.61 7.30
N ALA A 80 -14.74 4.25 7.72
CA ALA A 80 -15.69 3.49 6.92
C ALA A 80 -16.46 4.32 5.88
N GLU A 81 -16.38 5.66 5.93
CA GLU A 81 -17.03 6.52 4.94
C GLU A 81 -16.36 6.32 3.56
N ARG A 82 -17.16 6.02 2.54
CA ARG A 82 -16.66 5.92 1.16
C ARG A 82 -16.07 7.24 0.69
N ILE A 83 -14.95 7.18 -0.01
CA ILE A 83 -14.36 8.36 -0.67
C ILE A 83 -15.28 8.86 -1.80
N HIS A 84 -15.84 7.91 -2.56
CA HIS A 84 -16.81 8.16 -3.62
C HIS A 84 -17.96 7.15 -3.50
N PRO A 85 -19.24 7.56 -3.62
CA PRO A 85 -20.38 6.67 -3.41
C PRO A 85 -20.40 5.46 -4.36
N GLU A 86 -19.88 5.61 -5.58
CA GLU A 86 -19.81 4.53 -6.59
C GLU A 86 -18.56 3.62 -6.44
N GLY A 87 -17.69 3.86 -5.46
CA GLY A 87 -16.45 3.13 -5.25
C GLY A 87 -16.38 2.43 -3.89
N PRO A 88 -15.61 1.35 -3.75
CA PRO A 88 -15.43 0.67 -2.46
C PRO A 88 -14.31 1.27 -1.62
N ASP A 89 -13.53 2.22 -2.16
CA ASP A 89 -12.47 2.89 -1.41
C ASP A 89 -13.07 3.82 -0.32
N VAL A 90 -12.49 3.79 0.87
CA VAL A 90 -12.96 4.50 2.07
C VAL A 90 -11.90 5.43 2.65
N TRP A 91 -12.34 6.47 3.37
CA TRP A 91 -11.47 7.52 3.87
C TRP A 91 -10.39 7.02 4.83
N GLY A 92 -10.58 5.87 5.48
CA GLY A 92 -9.56 5.23 6.34
C GLY A 92 -8.28 4.83 5.59
N GLN A 93 -8.36 4.57 4.29
CA GLN A 93 -7.19 4.21 3.48
C GLN A 93 -6.20 5.37 3.34
N VAL A 94 -6.67 6.62 3.36
CA VAL A 94 -5.80 7.80 3.21
C VAL A 94 -4.82 7.94 4.39
N PRO A 95 -5.28 8.01 5.66
CA PRO A 95 -4.38 8.11 6.79
C PRO A 95 -3.55 6.84 7.01
N TYR A 96 -4.11 5.65 6.75
CA TYR A 96 -3.35 4.39 6.80
C TYR A 96 -2.19 4.42 5.81
N ALA A 97 -2.46 4.74 4.54
CA ALA A 97 -1.44 4.80 3.51
C ALA A 97 -0.35 5.83 3.82
N ALA A 98 -0.71 6.97 4.41
CA ALA A 98 0.24 7.99 4.81
C ALA A 98 1.14 7.55 5.98
N GLU A 99 0.57 6.95 7.03
CA GLU A 99 1.31 6.58 8.24
C GLU A 99 2.05 5.24 8.14
N GLN A 100 1.49 4.28 7.41
CA GLN A 100 1.94 2.88 7.41
C GLN A 100 2.53 2.46 6.06
N GLU A 101 2.23 3.17 4.97
CA GLU A 101 2.62 2.78 3.60
C GLU A 101 3.41 3.85 2.83
N TRP A 102 3.88 4.88 3.54
CA TRP A 102 4.68 5.99 3.01
C TRP A 102 4.05 6.73 1.83
N ALA A 103 2.73 6.91 1.81
CA ALA A 103 2.09 7.78 0.83
C ALA A 103 2.40 9.26 1.15
N LEU A 104 3.06 9.96 0.23
CA LEU A 104 3.50 11.36 0.41
C LEU A 104 2.74 12.33 -0.49
N THR A 105 2.13 11.81 -1.56
CA THR A 105 1.46 12.61 -2.59
C THR A 105 0.03 12.12 -2.82
N PRO A 106 -0.88 12.97 -3.34
CA PRO A 106 -2.21 12.51 -3.75
C PRO A 106 -2.16 11.35 -4.74
N ASP A 107 -1.16 11.32 -5.63
CA ASP A 107 -0.99 10.23 -6.59
C ASP A 107 -0.55 8.91 -5.94
N ASP A 108 0.12 8.94 -4.77
CA ASP A 108 0.34 7.70 -4.00
C ASP A 108 -1.00 7.10 -3.60
N ILE A 109 -1.91 7.92 -3.10
CA ILE A 109 -3.24 7.49 -2.69
C ILE A 109 -4.04 7.02 -3.90
N THR A 110 -4.29 7.90 -4.87
CA THR A 110 -5.33 7.67 -5.89
C THR A 110 -4.92 6.65 -6.95
N ARG A 111 -3.63 6.53 -7.25
CA ARG A 111 -3.10 5.62 -8.31
C ARG A 111 -2.45 4.35 -7.77
N ARG A 112 -1.87 4.38 -6.56
CA ARG A 112 -0.98 3.30 -6.08
C ARG A 112 -1.49 2.55 -4.84
N ARG A 113 -2.33 3.16 -4.00
CA ARG A 113 -2.82 2.56 -2.75
C ARG A 113 -4.34 2.31 -2.73
N THR A 114 -5.07 2.97 -3.62
CA THR A 114 -6.52 2.84 -3.78
C THR A 114 -6.86 2.51 -5.22
N THR A 115 -8.15 2.29 -5.50
CA THR A 115 -8.64 2.06 -6.87
C THR A 115 -9.34 3.26 -7.50
N LEU A 116 -9.22 4.44 -6.91
CA LEU A 116 -9.92 5.65 -7.36
C LEU A 116 -9.61 6.02 -8.83
N ASP A 117 -8.32 6.11 -9.19
CA ASP A 117 -7.95 6.54 -10.55
C ASP A 117 -8.30 5.49 -11.60
N ILE A 118 -8.08 4.19 -11.33
CA ILE A 118 -8.37 3.13 -12.30
C ILE A 118 -9.89 2.98 -12.53
N ARG A 119 -10.71 3.40 -11.57
CA ARG A 119 -12.17 3.46 -11.69
C ARG A 119 -12.68 4.79 -12.26
N GLY A 120 -11.81 5.78 -12.46
CA GLY A 120 -12.21 7.12 -12.92
C GLY A 120 -12.96 7.94 -11.87
N LEU A 121 -12.83 7.62 -10.58
CA LEU A 121 -13.59 8.24 -9.48
C LEU A 121 -12.86 9.39 -8.77
N THR A 122 -11.65 9.73 -9.22
CA THR A 122 -10.86 10.83 -8.65
C THR A 122 -11.34 12.18 -9.17
N THR A 123 -12.30 12.79 -8.48
CA THR A 123 -12.75 14.15 -8.75
C THR A 123 -11.76 15.20 -8.21
N PRO A 124 -11.78 16.45 -8.72
CA PRO A 124 -10.96 17.54 -8.18
C PRO A 124 -11.16 17.74 -6.67
N THR A 125 -12.40 17.68 -6.19
CA THR A 125 -12.74 17.83 -4.77
C THR A 125 -12.17 16.70 -3.91
N ILE A 126 -12.24 15.45 -4.39
CA ILE A 126 -11.63 14.31 -3.69
C ILE A 126 -10.11 14.49 -3.61
N ARG A 127 -9.48 14.85 -4.73
CA ARG A 127 -8.03 15.09 -4.80
C ARG A 127 -7.59 16.21 -3.85
N GLU A 128 -8.37 17.29 -3.78
CA GLU A 128 -8.11 18.40 -2.85
C GLU A 128 -8.23 17.94 -1.39
N ARG A 129 -9.29 17.22 -1.02
CA ARG A 129 -9.47 16.69 0.34
C ARG A 129 -8.32 15.76 0.74
N ILE A 130 -7.88 14.87 -0.17
CA ILE A 130 -6.68 14.03 0.05
C ILE A 130 -5.44 14.91 0.28
N THR A 131 -5.24 15.95 -0.53
CA THR A 131 -4.10 16.86 -0.40
C THR A 131 -4.09 17.56 0.96
N THR A 132 -5.23 18.08 1.42
CA THR A 132 -5.37 18.70 2.74
C THR A 132 -5.05 17.71 3.87
N LEU A 133 -5.55 16.48 3.78
CA LEU A 133 -5.28 15.44 4.78
C LEU A 133 -3.79 15.07 4.86
N LEU A 134 -3.08 15.04 3.73
CA LEU A 134 -1.64 14.80 3.70
C LEU A 134 -0.86 16.01 4.26
N ALA A 135 -1.23 17.24 3.88
CA ALA A 135 -0.55 18.45 4.33
C ALA A 135 -0.68 18.67 5.85
N GLY A 136 -1.87 18.43 6.43
CA GLY A 136 -2.12 18.54 7.87
C GLY A 136 -1.35 17.52 8.74
N ARG A 137 -0.56 16.64 8.12
CA ARG A 137 0.29 15.65 8.80
C ARG A 137 1.78 15.98 8.72
N VAL A 138 2.22 16.71 7.70
CA VAL A 138 3.62 17.20 7.62
C VAL A 138 3.90 18.25 8.70
N SER A 139 2.86 18.90 9.24
CA SER A 139 2.96 19.93 10.27
C SER A 139 2.86 19.41 11.72
N ARG A 140 2.89 18.09 11.96
CA ARG A 140 2.94 17.48 13.30
C ARG A 140 4.25 16.74 13.50
#